data_AF-A0A822YQS8-F1
#
_entry.id   AF-A0A822YQS8-F1
#
_cell.length_a   1.000
_cell.length_b   1.000
_cell.length_c   1.000
_cell.angle_alpha   90.00
_cell.angle_beta   90.00
_cell.angle_gamma   90.00
#
_symmetry.space_group_name_H-M   'P 1'
#
loop_
_entity.id
_entity.type
_entity.pdbx_description
1 polymer ?
#
loop_
_entity_poly.entity_id
_entity_poly.type
_entity_poly.pdbx_seq_one_letter_code
_entity_poly.pdbx_strand_id
1 'polypeptide(L)'
;MKKQEETRQTDLAAKKAQFQALQSQHETERQQVIYEEHKKLAQQKAQTKAEMARYEDELARKRMQAENESQRARNQELVKMQEESSIRQEQARRATEEQIQAQRRQTEREKAEIERETIRVKAMAEAEGRAHEAKLAEEVNKRMLVERANAEREKWVAAINTTFEHIGGGLRAILTDQNKLVVAVGGVTALAAGIYTTREGARVVWGYVDRILGQPSLIRESSRGKYPWSGILSRAMNTLSHKADKRSPSSNGSGFGDVVLNASLQKRIEQLAGATANTKSHQAPFRNMLFYGPPGTGKTMAARELARKSV
;
A
#
# COMPACT_ATOMS: atom_id res chain seq x y z
N MET A 1 108.63 -27.89 -120.72
CA MET A 1 108.48 -26.55 -120.11
C MET A 1 107.03 -26.25 -119.72
N LYS A 2 106.01 -26.32 -120.59
CA LYS A 2 104.60 -25.96 -120.25
C LYS A 2 103.90 -26.79 -119.15
N LYS A 3 104.13 -28.12 -119.07
CA LYS A 3 103.47 -29.00 -118.08
C LYS A 3 103.96 -28.81 -116.62
N GLN A 4 105.17 -28.27 -116.41
CA GLN A 4 105.72 -28.00 -115.07
C GLN A 4 105.18 -26.68 -114.48
N GLU A 5 104.76 -25.76 -115.34
CA GLU A 5 104.14 -24.48 -114.94
C GLU A 5 102.69 -24.70 -114.52
N GLU A 6 101.94 -25.57 -115.21
CA GLU A 6 100.57 -25.95 -114.84
C GLU A 6 100.50 -26.62 -113.47
N THR A 7 101.40 -27.58 -113.17
CA THR A 7 101.45 -28.22 -111.84
C THR A 7 101.84 -27.24 -110.73
N ARG A 8 102.71 -26.26 -111.01
CA ARG A 8 103.03 -25.19 -110.07
C ARG A 8 101.84 -24.24 -109.83
N GLN A 9 101.06 -23.95 -110.86
CA GLN A 9 99.85 -23.14 -110.73
C GLN A 9 98.77 -23.86 -109.91
N THR A 10 98.60 -25.18 -110.09
CA THR A 10 97.66 -25.96 -109.26
C THR A 10 98.10 -26.05 -107.80
N ASP A 11 99.40 -26.20 -107.53
CA ASP A 11 99.92 -26.22 -106.15
C ASP A 11 99.79 -24.85 -105.46
N LEU A 12 100.02 -23.75 -106.20
CA LEU A 12 99.79 -22.40 -105.69
C LEU A 12 98.30 -22.13 -105.45
N ALA A 13 97.41 -22.62 -106.32
CA ALA A 13 95.97 -22.53 -106.15
C ALA A 13 95.48 -23.35 -104.95
N ALA A 14 96.00 -24.57 -104.75
CA ALA A 14 95.69 -25.41 -103.61
C ALA A 14 96.18 -24.78 -102.29
N LYS A 15 97.40 -24.23 -102.26
CA LYS A 15 97.90 -23.46 -101.11
C LYS A 15 97.04 -22.22 -100.84
N LYS A 16 96.63 -21.49 -101.88
CA LYS A 16 95.73 -20.32 -101.73
C LYS A 16 94.37 -20.73 -101.15
N ALA A 17 93.79 -21.84 -101.61
CA ALA A 17 92.54 -22.38 -101.08
C ALA A 17 92.68 -22.84 -99.62
N GLN A 18 93.81 -23.47 -99.26
CA GLN A 18 94.11 -23.82 -97.87
C GLN A 18 94.27 -22.58 -96.97
N PHE A 19 94.95 -21.53 -97.43
CA PHE A 19 95.03 -20.27 -96.71
C PHE A 19 93.67 -19.59 -96.55
N GLN A 20 92.81 -19.63 -97.57
CA GLN A 20 91.44 -19.12 -97.48
C GLN A 20 90.58 -19.93 -96.52
N ALA A 21 90.70 -21.26 -96.52
CA ALA A 21 90.02 -22.13 -95.57
C ALA A 21 90.48 -21.82 -94.13
N LEU A 22 91.78 -21.68 -93.91
CA LEU A 22 92.35 -21.31 -92.61
C LEU A 22 91.89 -19.91 -92.16
N GLN A 23 91.85 -18.93 -93.08
CA GLN A 23 91.33 -17.59 -92.80
C GLN A 23 89.85 -17.64 -92.39
N SER A 24 89.02 -18.38 -93.14
CA SER A 24 87.60 -18.53 -92.80
C SER A 24 87.37 -19.24 -91.47
N GLN A 25 88.18 -20.26 -91.13
CA GLN A 25 88.13 -20.92 -89.83
C GLN A 25 88.49 -19.94 -88.71
N HIS A 26 89.58 -19.18 -88.84
CA HIS A 26 89.95 -18.16 -87.86
C HIS A 26 88.91 -17.04 -87.73
N GLU A 27 88.24 -16.65 -88.81
CA GLU A 27 87.13 -15.68 -88.76
C GLU A 27 85.93 -16.25 -88.00
N THR A 28 85.57 -17.52 -88.24
CA THR A 28 84.49 -18.18 -87.50
C THR A 28 84.81 -18.36 -86.02
N GLU A 29 86.03 -18.77 -85.68
CA GLU A 29 86.51 -18.86 -84.29
C GLU A 29 86.47 -17.49 -83.61
N ARG A 30 86.93 -16.44 -84.30
CA ARG A 30 86.88 -15.07 -83.79
C ARG A 30 85.45 -14.62 -83.53
N GLN A 31 84.52 -14.92 -84.43
CA GLN A 31 83.10 -14.60 -84.24
C GLN A 31 82.48 -15.38 -83.07
N GLN A 32 82.84 -16.66 -82.91
CA GLN A 32 82.38 -17.47 -81.78
C GLN A 32 82.90 -16.92 -80.45
N VAL A 33 84.19 -16.59 -80.36
CA VAL A 33 84.79 -16.00 -79.14
C VAL A 33 84.12 -14.67 -78.80
N ILE A 34 83.93 -13.78 -79.78
CA ILE A 34 83.25 -12.49 -79.59
C ILE A 34 81.80 -12.72 -79.11
N TYR A 35 81.07 -13.66 -79.71
CA TYR A 35 79.70 -13.97 -79.31
C TYR A 35 79.63 -14.53 -77.88
N GLU A 36 80.55 -15.43 -77.52
CA GLU A 36 80.63 -15.99 -76.16
C GLU A 36 80.98 -14.91 -75.13
N GLU A 37 81.91 -14.01 -75.44
CA GLU A 37 82.23 -12.87 -74.58
C GLU A 37 81.04 -11.93 -74.40
N HIS A 38 80.33 -11.61 -75.50
CA HIS A 38 79.10 -10.82 -75.42
C HIS A 38 78.02 -11.51 -74.58
N LYS A 39 77.87 -12.84 -74.71
CA LYS A 39 76.91 -13.62 -73.92
C LYS A 39 77.28 -13.61 -72.43
N LYS A 40 78.55 -13.81 -72.09
CA LYS A 40 79.05 -13.74 -70.70
C LYS A 40 78.84 -12.35 -70.11
N LEU A 41 79.16 -11.31 -70.88
CA LEU A 41 79.00 -9.91 -70.48
C LEU A 41 77.51 -9.54 -70.31
N ALA A 42 76.64 -10.00 -71.21
CA ALA A 42 75.20 -9.83 -71.08
C ALA A 42 74.65 -10.55 -69.83
N GLN A 43 75.14 -11.75 -69.53
CA GLN A 43 74.73 -12.50 -68.35
C GLN A 43 75.19 -11.82 -67.06
N GLN A 44 76.42 -11.32 -66.99
CA GLN A 44 76.91 -10.54 -65.86
C GLN A 44 76.12 -9.24 -65.67
N LYS A 45 75.85 -8.50 -66.76
CA LYS A 45 74.99 -7.31 -66.70
C LYS A 45 73.57 -7.62 -66.25
N ALA A 46 73.01 -8.75 -66.66
CA ALA A 46 71.69 -9.18 -66.22
C ALA A 46 71.69 -9.54 -64.72
N GLN A 47 72.73 -10.21 -64.23
CA GLN A 47 72.89 -10.54 -62.82
C GLN A 47 73.05 -9.28 -61.95
N THR A 48 73.96 -8.37 -62.31
CA THR A 48 74.15 -7.12 -61.56
C THR A 48 72.89 -6.26 -61.58
N LYS A 49 72.19 -6.18 -62.72
CA LYS A 49 70.92 -5.47 -62.81
C LYS A 49 69.85 -6.11 -61.92
N ALA A 50 69.80 -7.45 -61.84
CA ALA A 50 68.86 -8.15 -60.96
C ALA A 50 69.18 -7.93 -59.47
N GLU A 51 70.46 -7.93 -59.09
CA GLU A 51 70.90 -7.64 -57.73
C GLU A 51 70.59 -6.19 -57.33
N MET A 52 70.88 -5.24 -58.21
CA MET A 52 70.55 -3.83 -58.00
C MET A 52 69.03 -3.64 -57.84
N ALA A 53 68.22 -4.26 -58.69
CA ALA A 53 66.76 -4.18 -58.60
C ALA A 53 66.23 -4.78 -57.27
N ARG A 54 66.77 -5.92 -56.82
CA ARG A 54 66.40 -6.51 -55.52
C ARG A 54 66.79 -5.61 -54.35
N TYR A 55 67.98 -5.02 -54.40
CA TYR A 55 68.44 -4.11 -53.37
C TYR A 55 67.61 -2.82 -53.32
N GLU A 56 67.23 -2.28 -54.47
CA GLU A 56 66.31 -1.14 -54.57
C GLU A 56 64.93 -1.46 -53.99
N ASP A 57 64.38 -2.64 -54.30
CA ASP A 57 63.11 -3.11 -53.72
C ASP A 57 63.20 -3.28 -52.20
N GLU A 58 64.28 -3.86 -51.68
CA GLU A 58 64.51 -4.01 -50.23
C GLU A 58 64.64 -2.64 -49.54
N LEU A 59 65.38 -1.71 -50.16
CA LEU A 59 65.52 -0.36 -49.65
C LEU A 59 64.18 0.38 -49.65
N ALA A 60 63.39 0.23 -50.72
CA ALA A 60 62.06 0.80 -50.82
C ALA A 60 61.13 0.26 -49.72
N ARG A 61 61.16 -1.06 -49.47
CA ARG A 61 60.42 -1.68 -48.36
C ARG A 61 60.87 -1.15 -47.00
N LYS A 62 62.18 -1.02 -46.77
CA LYS A 62 62.72 -0.47 -45.52
C LYS A 62 62.30 0.99 -45.30
N ARG A 63 62.33 1.82 -46.35
CA ARG A 63 61.85 3.21 -46.30
C ARG A 63 60.35 3.27 -46.00
N MET A 64 59.56 2.44 -46.68
CA MET A 64 58.12 2.36 -46.46
C MET A 64 57.78 1.89 -45.04
N GLN A 65 58.52 0.92 -44.50
CA GLN A 65 58.36 0.45 -43.12
C GLN A 65 58.71 1.55 -42.12
N ALA A 66 59.86 2.19 -42.27
CA ALA A 66 60.28 3.28 -41.40
C ALA A 66 59.30 4.47 -41.45
N GLU A 67 58.78 4.80 -42.63
CA GLU A 67 57.78 5.84 -42.78
C GLU A 67 56.46 5.46 -42.08
N ASN A 68 55.97 4.23 -42.31
CA ASN A 68 54.76 3.73 -41.64
C ASN A 68 54.91 3.69 -40.12
N GLU A 69 56.07 3.29 -39.60
CA GLU A 69 56.36 3.30 -38.16
C GLU A 69 56.38 4.73 -37.61
N SER A 70 57.03 5.66 -38.32
CA SER A 70 57.04 7.08 -37.92
C SER A 70 55.64 7.70 -37.95
N GLN A 71 54.81 7.34 -38.93
CA GLN A 71 53.41 7.77 -39.02
C GLN A 71 52.58 7.18 -37.89
N ARG A 72 52.76 5.89 -37.57
CA ARG A 72 52.10 5.24 -36.43
C ARG A 72 52.49 5.90 -35.11
N ALA A 73 53.77 6.20 -34.90
CA ALA A 73 54.25 6.87 -33.70
C ALA A 73 53.64 8.27 -33.55
N ARG A 74 53.65 9.08 -34.63
CA ARG A 74 53.00 10.41 -34.64
C ARG A 74 51.49 10.32 -34.37
N ASN A 75 50.80 9.36 -34.98
CA ASN A 75 49.37 9.18 -34.76
C ASN A 75 49.07 8.74 -33.32
N GLN A 76 49.87 7.85 -32.74
CA GLN A 76 49.74 7.46 -31.33
C GLN A 76 50.00 8.65 -30.40
N GLU A 77 51.01 9.49 -30.67
CA GLU A 77 51.29 10.68 -29.89
C GLU A 77 50.15 11.70 -29.97
N LEU A 78 49.60 11.93 -31.17
CA LEU A 78 48.42 12.79 -31.35
C LEU A 78 47.22 12.28 -30.57
N VAL A 79 46.94 10.97 -30.63
CA VAL A 79 45.83 10.36 -29.88
C VAL A 79 46.07 10.48 -28.37
N LYS A 80 47.29 10.20 -27.88
CA LYS A 80 47.64 10.39 -26.47
C LYS A 80 47.45 11.84 -26.02
N MET A 81 47.88 12.81 -26.82
CA MET A 81 47.70 14.23 -26.51
C MET A 81 46.22 14.63 -26.51
N GLN A 82 45.40 14.06 -27.40
CA GLN A 82 43.94 14.26 -27.40
C GLN A 82 43.28 13.63 -26.16
N GLU A 83 43.67 12.41 -25.80
CA GLU A 83 43.21 11.72 -24.60
C GLU A 83 43.60 12.51 -23.34
N GLU A 84 44.86 12.93 -23.20
CA GLU A 84 45.29 13.76 -22.08
C GLU A 84 44.54 15.09 -22.00
N SER A 85 44.31 15.75 -23.12
CA SER A 85 43.51 16.98 -23.18
C SER A 85 42.08 16.72 -22.71
N SER A 86 41.47 15.61 -23.15
CA SER A 86 40.12 15.22 -22.73
C SER A 86 40.06 14.90 -21.23
N ILE A 87 41.06 14.20 -20.70
CA ILE A 87 41.17 13.88 -19.27
C ILE A 87 41.35 15.15 -18.44
N ARG A 88 42.19 16.09 -18.88
CA ARG A 88 42.38 17.39 -18.20
C ARG A 88 41.08 18.20 -18.20
N GLN A 89 40.35 18.22 -19.31
CA GLN A 89 39.04 18.88 -19.38
C GLN A 89 38.02 18.22 -18.46
N GLU A 90 37.98 16.88 -18.40
CA GLU A 90 37.07 16.16 -17.53
C GLU A 90 37.40 16.37 -16.05
N GLN A 91 38.69 16.34 -15.68
CA GLN A 91 39.14 16.67 -14.34
C GLN A 91 38.80 18.11 -13.94
N ALA A 92 38.97 19.07 -14.86
CA ALA A 92 38.59 20.46 -14.62
C ALA A 92 37.08 20.60 -14.42
N ARG A 93 36.26 19.88 -15.20
CA ARG A 93 34.80 19.85 -15.01
C ARG A 93 34.43 19.24 -13.67
N ARG A 94 34.99 18.08 -13.30
CA ARG A 94 34.76 17.43 -12.00
C ARG A 94 35.15 18.32 -10.84
N ALA A 95 36.33 18.95 -10.88
CA ALA A 95 36.78 19.88 -9.85
C ALA A 95 35.85 21.10 -9.73
N THR A 96 35.35 21.61 -10.87
CA THR A 96 34.41 22.74 -10.90
C THR A 96 33.05 22.32 -10.31
N GLU A 97 32.54 21.15 -10.67
CA GLU A 97 31.31 20.59 -10.11
C GLU A 97 31.43 20.37 -8.60
N GLU A 98 32.55 19.83 -8.11
CA GLU A 98 32.83 19.66 -6.69
C GLU A 98 32.86 21.01 -5.96
N GLN A 99 33.49 22.04 -6.54
CA GLN A 99 33.49 23.40 -5.99
C GLN A 99 32.09 24.00 -5.94
N ILE A 100 31.30 23.86 -7.00
CA ILE A 100 29.91 24.34 -7.03
C ILE A 100 29.07 23.60 -5.97
N GLN A 101 29.22 22.29 -5.86
CA GLN A 101 28.51 21.51 -4.84
C GLN A 101 28.95 21.90 -3.42
N ALA A 102 30.24 22.17 -3.21
CA ALA A 102 30.74 22.63 -1.92
C ALA A 102 30.18 24.01 -1.55
N GLN A 103 30.16 24.95 -2.49
CA GLN A 103 29.54 26.27 -2.31
C GLN A 103 28.05 26.14 -2.02
N ARG A 104 27.31 25.31 -2.77
CA ARG A 104 25.89 25.05 -2.48
C ARG A 104 25.67 24.52 -1.08
N ARG A 105 26.48 23.53 -0.64
CA ARG A 105 26.42 22.99 0.72
C ARG A 105 26.71 24.05 1.78
N GLN A 106 27.63 24.99 1.53
CA GLN A 106 27.91 26.10 2.44
C GLN A 106 26.74 27.08 2.49
N THR A 107 26.22 27.52 1.34
CA THR A 107 25.06 28.42 1.27
C THR A 107 23.81 27.80 1.90
N GLU A 108 23.57 26.50 1.73
CA GLU A 108 22.46 25.80 2.39
C GLU A 108 22.62 25.74 3.90
N ARG A 109 23.85 25.52 4.40
CA ARG A 109 24.14 25.55 5.84
C ARG A 109 23.91 26.94 6.43
N GLU A 110 24.43 27.99 5.77
CA GLU A 110 24.24 29.37 6.20
C GLU A 110 22.75 29.75 6.23
N LYS A 111 21.98 29.36 5.20
CA LYS A 111 20.52 29.57 5.19
C LYS A 111 19.83 28.83 6.34
N ALA A 112 20.18 27.57 6.59
CA ALA A 112 19.61 26.79 7.68
C ALA A 112 19.95 27.37 9.07
N GLU A 113 21.13 27.96 9.24
CA GLU A 113 21.52 28.65 10.46
C GLU A 113 20.70 29.94 10.67
N ILE A 114 20.57 30.76 9.62
CA ILE A 114 19.72 31.97 9.66
C ILE A 114 18.26 31.62 9.93
N GLU A 115 17.72 30.57 9.31
CA GLU A 115 16.36 30.09 9.57
C GLU A 115 16.18 29.63 11.02
N ARG A 116 17.17 28.92 11.59
CA ARG A 116 17.12 28.53 13.00
C ARG A 116 17.17 29.74 13.93
N GLU A 117 18.00 30.72 13.65
CA GLU A 117 18.08 31.96 14.43
C GLU A 117 16.80 32.77 14.35
N THR A 118 16.23 32.94 13.16
CA THR A 118 14.96 33.65 12.97
C THR A 118 13.80 32.94 13.65
N ILE A 119 13.72 31.60 13.57
CA ILE A 119 12.72 30.81 14.31
C ILE A 119 12.89 31.00 15.82
N ARG A 120 14.13 30.97 16.34
CA ARG A 120 14.40 31.18 17.77
C ARG A 120 13.98 32.57 18.23
N VAL A 121 14.39 33.62 17.51
CA VAL A 121 14.04 35.01 17.83
C VAL A 121 12.52 35.20 17.75
N LYS A 122 11.87 34.68 16.72
CA LYS A 122 10.41 34.74 16.58
C LYS A 122 9.69 34.00 17.70
N ALA A 123 10.15 32.80 18.06
CA ALA A 123 9.57 32.03 19.15
C ALA A 123 9.73 32.73 20.52
N MET A 124 10.88 33.35 20.77
CA MET A 124 11.10 34.15 21.99
C MET A 124 10.19 35.38 22.02
N ALA A 125 10.13 36.14 20.92
CA ALA A 125 9.27 37.31 20.82
C ALA A 125 7.78 36.96 20.96
N GLU A 126 7.33 35.84 20.37
CA GLU A 126 5.96 35.36 20.50
C GLU A 126 5.65 34.85 21.92
N ALA A 127 6.61 34.18 22.57
CA ALA A 127 6.47 33.76 23.96
C ALA A 127 6.39 34.96 24.92
N GLU A 128 7.23 35.97 24.71
CA GLU A 128 7.16 37.23 25.47
C GLU A 128 5.84 37.96 25.22
N GLY A 129 5.37 38.04 23.97
CA GLY A 129 4.06 38.61 23.62
C GLY A 129 2.92 37.93 24.35
N ARG A 130 2.85 36.59 24.29
CA ARG A 130 1.82 35.81 25.01
C ARG A 130 1.93 35.96 26.53
N ALA A 131 3.13 36.03 27.09
CA ALA A 131 3.33 36.24 28.52
C ALA A 131 2.85 37.63 28.96
N HIS A 132 3.07 38.66 28.15
CA HIS A 132 2.56 40.00 28.39
C HIS A 132 1.03 40.08 28.27
N GLU A 133 0.45 39.45 27.24
CA GLU A 133 -1.00 39.36 27.08
C GLU A 133 -1.68 38.63 28.25
N ALA A 134 -1.09 37.52 28.72
CA ALA A 134 -1.61 36.78 29.86
C ALA A 134 -1.59 37.62 31.15
N LYS A 135 -0.51 38.38 31.40
CA LYS A 135 -0.43 39.29 32.56
C LYS A 135 -1.51 40.36 32.52
N LEU A 136 -1.70 41.00 31.36
CA LEU A 136 -2.74 42.01 31.19
C LEU A 136 -4.15 41.41 31.35
N ALA A 137 -4.37 40.21 30.81
CA ALA A 137 -5.65 39.51 30.92
C ALA A 137 -5.97 39.11 32.37
N GLU A 138 -4.97 38.66 33.14
CA GLU A 138 -5.14 38.37 34.57
C GLU A 138 -5.56 39.60 35.37
N GLU A 139 -4.93 40.76 35.12
CA GLU A 139 -5.28 42.00 35.81
C GLU A 139 -6.72 42.44 35.51
N VAL A 140 -7.14 42.36 34.24
CA VAL A 140 -8.52 42.69 33.83
C VAL A 140 -9.52 41.71 34.46
N ASN A 141 -9.24 40.41 34.44
CA ASN A 141 -10.11 39.41 35.05
C ASN A 141 -10.25 39.59 36.56
N LYS A 142 -9.16 39.90 37.27
CA LYS A 142 -9.20 40.19 38.71
C LYS A 142 -10.09 41.40 39.00
N ARG A 143 -9.95 42.49 38.24
CA ARG A 143 -10.81 43.68 38.39
C ARG A 143 -12.28 43.34 38.14
N MET A 144 -12.57 42.62 37.06
CA MET A 144 -13.94 42.21 36.73
C MET A 144 -14.55 41.29 37.81
N LEU A 145 -13.79 40.36 38.37
CA LEU A 145 -14.28 39.48 39.44
C LEU A 145 -14.60 40.24 40.72
N VAL A 146 -13.76 41.21 41.10
CA VAL A 146 -14.03 42.08 42.25
C VAL A 146 -15.28 42.92 42.04
N GLU A 147 -15.43 43.51 40.86
CA GLU A 147 -16.63 44.27 40.49
C GLU A 147 -17.89 43.40 40.52
N ARG A 148 -17.83 42.17 39.97
CA ARG A 148 -18.95 41.22 40.02
C ARG A 148 -19.29 40.82 41.45
N ALA A 149 -18.29 40.51 42.28
CA ALA A 149 -18.50 40.14 43.67
C ALA A 149 -19.14 41.28 44.48
N ASN A 150 -18.74 42.52 44.24
CA ASN A 150 -19.35 43.70 44.85
C ASN A 150 -20.81 43.87 44.41
N ALA A 151 -21.08 43.76 43.10
CA ALA A 151 -22.44 43.84 42.56
C ALA A 151 -23.34 42.71 43.10
N GLU A 152 -22.82 41.50 43.28
CA GLU A 152 -23.55 40.39 43.90
C GLU A 152 -23.85 40.66 45.37
N ARG A 153 -22.88 41.16 46.14
CA ARG A 153 -23.11 41.54 47.55
C ARG A 153 -24.22 42.59 47.67
N GLU A 154 -24.20 43.62 46.83
CA GLU A 154 -25.24 44.64 46.80
C GLU A 154 -26.62 44.05 46.48
N LYS A 155 -26.70 43.14 45.49
CA LYS A 155 -27.95 42.43 45.15
C LYS A 155 -28.45 41.60 46.32
N TRP A 156 -27.58 40.86 47.02
CA TRP A 156 -27.96 40.05 48.16
C TRP A 156 -28.42 40.90 49.35
N VAL A 157 -27.74 42.01 49.63
CA VAL A 157 -28.18 42.96 50.68
C VAL A 157 -29.53 43.56 50.33
N ALA A 158 -29.75 43.98 49.08
CA ALA A 158 -31.03 44.50 48.63
C ALA A 158 -32.15 43.45 48.70
N ALA A 159 -31.87 42.21 48.28
CA ALA A 159 -32.81 41.10 48.38
C ALA A 159 -33.16 40.75 49.84
N ILE A 160 -32.18 40.74 50.74
CA ILE A 160 -32.40 40.49 52.16
C ILE A 160 -33.29 41.59 52.77
N ASN A 161 -32.97 42.87 52.55
CA ASN A 161 -33.77 43.96 53.11
C ASN A 161 -35.21 43.95 52.59
N THR A 162 -35.40 43.79 51.27
CA THR A 162 -36.74 43.71 50.67
C THR A 162 -37.52 42.48 51.16
N THR A 163 -36.89 41.31 51.23
CA THR A 163 -37.54 40.10 51.76
C THR A 163 -37.88 40.23 53.24
N PHE A 164 -37.00 40.80 54.08
CA PHE A 164 -37.30 41.02 55.50
C PHE A 164 -38.45 42.01 55.71
N GLU A 165 -38.52 43.10 54.94
CA GLU A 165 -39.63 44.05 55.00
C GLU A 165 -40.96 43.38 54.63
N HIS A 166 -40.97 42.57 53.57
CA HIS A 166 -42.16 41.83 53.14
C HIS A 166 -42.56 40.70 54.10
N ILE A 167 -41.60 39.96 54.65
CA ILE A 167 -41.83 38.85 55.59
C ILE A 167 -42.31 39.37 56.95
N GLY A 168 -41.69 40.44 57.47
CA GLY A 168 -42.06 41.02 58.77
C GLY A 168 -43.48 41.61 58.78
N GLY A 169 -43.89 42.25 57.69
CA GLY A 169 -45.27 42.73 57.51
C GLY A 169 -46.28 41.59 57.29
N GLY A 170 -45.89 40.58 56.50
CA GLY A 170 -46.73 39.41 56.20
C GLY A 170 -47.00 38.51 57.41
N LEU A 171 -45.99 38.20 58.23
CA LEU A 171 -46.18 37.37 59.43
C LEU A 171 -47.09 38.04 60.45
N ARG A 172 -46.96 39.35 60.67
CA ARG A 172 -47.86 40.09 61.59
C ARG A 172 -49.30 40.08 61.09
N ALA A 173 -49.52 40.14 59.78
CA ALA A 173 -50.86 40.08 59.18
C ALA A 173 -51.46 38.66 59.18
N ILE A 174 -50.64 37.60 59.12
CA ILE A 174 -51.08 36.21 59.22
C ILE A 174 -51.39 35.84 60.67
N LEU A 175 -50.65 36.40 61.64
CA LEU A 175 -50.84 36.09 63.06
C LEU A 175 -52.05 36.82 63.68
N THR A 176 -52.46 37.96 63.13
CA THR A 176 -53.61 38.75 63.62
C THR A 176 -54.95 38.31 63.03
N ASP A 177 -54.97 37.57 61.92
CA ASP A 177 -56.19 37.19 61.19
C ASP A 177 -56.34 35.67 61.12
N GLN A 178 -57.36 35.14 61.81
CA GLN A 178 -57.61 33.70 61.93
C GLN A 178 -57.87 33.03 60.57
N ASN A 179 -58.48 33.74 59.62
CA ASN A 179 -58.75 33.20 58.29
C ASN A 179 -57.45 33.05 57.48
N LYS A 180 -56.54 34.02 57.59
CA LYS A 180 -55.24 33.97 56.91
C LYS A 180 -54.32 32.90 57.51
N LEU A 181 -54.39 32.69 58.83
CA LEU A 181 -53.65 31.63 59.51
C LEU A 181 -54.07 30.25 58.99
N VAL A 182 -55.38 29.98 58.88
CA VAL A 182 -55.88 28.69 58.35
C VAL A 182 -55.41 28.46 56.92
N VAL A 183 -55.48 29.48 56.06
CA VAL A 183 -54.99 29.39 54.68
C VAL A 183 -53.47 29.17 54.64
N ALA A 184 -52.69 29.84 55.49
CA ALA A 184 -51.23 29.67 55.55
C ALA A 184 -50.85 28.25 56.02
N VAL A 185 -51.47 27.77 57.11
CA VAL A 185 -51.24 26.41 57.62
C VAL A 185 -51.68 25.38 56.58
N GLY A 186 -52.86 25.54 55.99
CA GLY A 186 -53.36 24.68 54.91
C GLY A 186 -52.42 24.65 53.70
N GLY A 187 -51.88 25.81 53.30
CA GLY A 187 -50.91 25.92 52.22
C GLY A 187 -49.59 25.19 52.51
N VAL A 188 -49.05 25.34 53.73
CA VAL A 188 -47.83 24.64 54.15
C VAL A 188 -48.06 23.12 54.21
N THR A 189 -49.18 22.67 54.75
CA THR A 189 -49.53 21.25 54.80
C THR A 189 -49.73 20.68 53.39
N ALA A 190 -50.43 21.40 52.51
CA ALA A 190 -50.62 20.99 51.12
C ALA A 190 -49.31 20.89 50.34
N LEU A 191 -48.36 21.81 50.57
CA LEU A 191 -47.02 21.74 49.98
C LEU A 191 -46.23 20.54 50.50
N ALA A 192 -46.21 20.33 51.81
CA ALA A 192 -45.53 19.17 52.40
C ALA A 192 -46.12 17.85 51.87
N ALA A 193 -47.46 17.75 51.82
CA ALA A 193 -48.15 16.61 51.24
C ALA A 193 -47.83 16.47 49.75
N GLY A 194 -47.79 17.55 48.98
CA GLY A 194 -47.42 17.56 47.56
C GLY A 194 -46.01 17.03 47.30
N ILE A 195 -45.03 17.48 48.09
CA ILE A 195 -43.64 17.01 47.99
C ILE A 195 -43.55 15.52 48.34
N TYR A 196 -44.18 15.10 49.44
CA TYR A 196 -44.11 13.71 49.90
C TYR A 196 -44.81 12.75 48.95
N THR A 197 -46.02 13.10 48.50
CA THR A 197 -46.79 12.30 47.53
C THR A 197 -46.08 12.18 46.19
N THR A 198 -45.45 13.26 45.71
CA THR A 198 -44.70 13.23 44.44
C THR A 198 -43.43 12.39 44.56
N ARG A 199 -42.67 12.54 45.65
CA ARG A 199 -41.45 11.78 45.88
C ARG A 199 -41.70 10.28 45.96
N GLU A 200 -42.68 9.86 46.77
CA GLU A 200 -43.03 8.44 46.92
C GLU A 200 -43.76 7.90 45.68
N GLY A 201 -44.60 8.72 45.03
CA GLY A 201 -45.27 8.37 43.79
C GLY A 201 -44.30 8.08 42.65
N ALA A 202 -43.30 8.95 42.45
CA ALA A 202 -42.27 8.74 41.43
C ALA A 202 -41.47 7.45 41.66
N ARG A 203 -41.18 7.10 42.91
CA ARG A 203 -40.44 5.89 43.28
C ARG A 203 -41.20 4.61 42.92
N VAL A 204 -42.52 4.59 43.16
CA VAL A 204 -43.40 3.46 42.82
C VAL A 204 -43.52 3.31 41.29
N VAL A 205 -43.75 4.41 40.59
CA VAL A 205 -43.87 4.42 39.12
C VAL A 205 -42.57 3.95 38.47
N TRP A 206 -41.42 4.43 38.96
CA TRP A 206 -40.11 4.01 38.46
C TRP A 206 -39.90 2.49 38.59
N GLY A 207 -40.21 1.90 39.75
CA GLY A 207 -40.11 0.46 39.95
C GLY A 207 -41.03 -0.39 39.04
N TYR A 208 -42.19 0.15 38.66
CA TYR A 208 -43.09 -0.51 37.71
C TYR A 208 -42.56 -0.45 36.27
N VAL A 209 -42.03 0.71 35.86
CA VAL A 209 -41.42 0.91 34.53
C VAL A 209 -40.18 0.03 34.37
N ASP A 210 -39.33 -0.03 35.38
CA ASP A 210 -38.11 -0.84 35.37
C ASP A 210 -38.43 -2.35 35.23
N ARG A 211 -39.51 -2.82 35.86
CA ARG A 211 -39.98 -4.20 35.71
C ARG A 211 -40.56 -4.51 34.32
N ILE A 212 -41.10 -3.53 33.62
CA ILE A 212 -41.61 -3.68 32.25
C ILE A 212 -40.48 -3.66 31.23
N LEU A 213 -39.49 -2.80 31.42
CA LEU A 213 -38.39 -2.60 30.47
C LEU A 213 -37.19 -3.53 30.74
N GLY A 214 -37.03 -4.03 31.97
CA GLY A 214 -35.86 -4.80 32.41
C GLY A 214 -35.87 -6.30 32.04
N GLN A 215 -36.86 -6.81 31.31
CA GLN A 215 -36.83 -8.19 30.83
C GLN A 215 -36.42 -8.28 29.36
N PRO A 216 -35.23 -8.81 29.04
CA PRO A 216 -34.88 -9.12 27.66
C PRO A 216 -35.79 -10.25 27.15
N SER A 217 -36.50 -9.98 26.05
CA SER A 217 -37.33 -10.96 25.36
C SER A 217 -36.43 -12.01 24.71
N LEU A 218 -36.16 -13.12 25.41
CA LEU A 218 -35.62 -14.30 24.76
C LEU A 218 -36.65 -14.82 23.77
N ILE A 219 -36.44 -14.49 22.50
CA ILE A 219 -37.15 -15.06 21.35
C ILE A 219 -36.89 -16.56 21.38
N ARG A 220 -37.81 -17.26 22.02
CA ARG A 220 -37.90 -18.71 21.98
C ARG A 220 -39.38 -19.00 21.77
N GLU A 221 -39.72 -19.47 20.58
CA GLU A 221 -41.09 -19.84 20.17
C GLU A 221 -41.68 -21.01 20.98
N SER A 222 -41.12 -21.34 22.14
CA SER A 222 -41.62 -22.37 23.05
C SER A 222 -42.03 -21.87 24.44
N SER A 223 -42.04 -20.56 24.73
CA SER A 223 -42.48 -20.07 26.05
C SER A 223 -43.76 -19.25 25.96
N ARG A 224 -44.91 -19.95 26.05
CA ARG A 224 -46.22 -19.33 26.24
C ARG A 224 -46.23 -18.57 27.57
N GLY A 225 -46.77 -17.34 27.53
CA GLY A 225 -46.68 -16.33 28.58
C GLY A 225 -47.13 -16.76 29.98
N LYS A 226 -46.34 -16.37 30.97
CA LYS A 226 -46.66 -16.50 32.39
C LYS A 226 -46.73 -15.10 33.02
N TYR A 227 -47.69 -14.27 32.57
CA TYR A 227 -48.05 -13.04 33.27
C TYR A 227 -49.20 -13.34 34.24
N PRO A 228 -48.98 -13.31 35.57
CA PRO A 228 -50.00 -13.66 36.56
C PRO A 228 -51.23 -12.75 36.52
N TRP A 229 -51.12 -11.56 35.91
CA TRP A 229 -52.22 -10.59 35.83
C TRP A 229 -52.97 -10.56 34.51
N SER A 230 -52.42 -11.10 33.41
CA SER A 230 -53.14 -11.18 32.12
C SER A 230 -54.46 -11.98 32.19
N GLY A 231 -54.61 -12.82 33.22
CA GLY A 231 -55.79 -13.61 33.49
C GLY A 231 -56.80 -12.98 34.46
N ILE A 232 -56.48 -11.87 35.15
CA ILE A 232 -57.38 -11.31 36.19
C ILE A 232 -58.38 -10.35 35.56
N LEU A 233 -57.93 -9.49 34.64
CA LEU A 233 -58.79 -8.56 33.92
C LEU A 233 -59.73 -9.32 32.98
N SER A 234 -59.22 -10.37 32.32
CA SER A 234 -60.00 -11.23 31.43
C SER A 234 -60.94 -12.19 32.17
N ARG A 235 -60.62 -12.68 33.37
CA ARG A 235 -61.59 -13.46 34.19
C ARG A 235 -62.66 -12.59 34.84
N ALA A 236 -62.34 -11.37 35.27
CA ALA A 236 -63.34 -10.44 35.79
C ALA A 236 -64.34 -10.00 34.71
N MET A 237 -63.92 -9.95 33.44
CA MET A 237 -64.82 -9.68 32.31
C MET A 237 -65.53 -10.93 31.77
N ASN A 238 -64.95 -12.14 31.88
CA ASN A 238 -65.60 -13.38 31.41
C ASN A 238 -66.56 -14.05 32.41
N THR A 239 -66.56 -13.68 33.69
CA THR A 239 -67.65 -14.08 34.60
C THR A 239 -68.94 -13.28 34.37
N LEU A 240 -68.90 -12.23 33.54
CA LEU A 240 -70.05 -11.44 33.13
C LEU A 240 -70.58 -11.77 31.72
N SER A 241 -69.90 -12.60 30.93
CA SER A 241 -70.21 -12.81 29.50
C SER A 241 -70.46 -14.27 29.07
N HIS A 242 -70.43 -15.25 29.97
CA HIS A 242 -70.80 -16.64 29.63
C HIS A 242 -72.24 -17.00 30.00
N LYS A 243 -73.17 -16.44 29.24
CA LYS A 243 -74.48 -17.06 28.96
C LYS A 243 -74.74 -17.09 27.45
N ALA A 244 -73.86 -17.75 26.70
CA ALA A 244 -74.17 -18.26 25.36
C ALA A 244 -73.08 -19.24 24.87
N ASP A 245 -73.55 -20.43 24.54
CA ASP A 245 -73.06 -21.36 23.52
C ASP A 245 -71.72 -22.10 23.67
N LYS A 246 -71.88 -23.28 24.26
CA LYS A 246 -71.45 -24.58 23.73
C LYS A 246 -71.12 -24.58 22.22
N ARG A 247 -69.90 -25.04 21.89
CA ARG A 247 -69.71 -26.23 21.05
C ARG A 247 -68.29 -26.78 21.23
N SER A 248 -68.26 -28.09 21.47
CA SER A 248 -67.08 -28.94 21.65
C SER A 248 -66.75 -29.64 20.30
N PRO A 249 -65.70 -30.48 20.18
CA PRO A 249 -64.63 -30.30 19.21
C PRO A 249 -64.56 -31.46 18.21
N SER A 250 -63.95 -31.29 17.03
CA SER A 250 -63.31 -32.40 16.28
C SER A 250 -62.85 -31.98 14.89
N SER A 251 -61.55 -32.12 14.61
CA SER A 251 -61.12 -32.97 13.50
C SER A 251 -59.65 -33.35 13.68
N ASN A 252 -59.44 -34.67 13.76
CA ASN A 252 -58.15 -35.34 13.63
C ASN A 252 -57.65 -35.14 12.19
N GLY A 253 -56.58 -34.36 12.01
CA GLY A 253 -55.83 -34.28 10.76
C GLY A 253 -54.58 -35.14 10.82
N SER A 254 -54.71 -36.45 10.59
CA SER A 254 -53.60 -37.27 10.08
C SER A 254 -53.18 -36.74 8.69
N GLY A 255 -51.93 -36.56 8.30
CA GLY A 255 -50.65 -36.83 8.94
C GLY A 255 -49.54 -36.39 7.98
N PHE A 256 -48.41 -35.91 8.52
CA PHE A 256 -47.19 -35.51 7.77
C PHE A 256 -47.49 -34.87 6.40
N GLY A 257 -48.39 -33.88 6.36
CA GLY A 257 -48.99 -33.38 5.12
C GLY A 257 -48.04 -32.59 4.24
N ASP A 258 -46.93 -32.13 4.82
CA ASP A 258 -45.94 -31.28 4.14
C ASP A 258 -44.64 -32.03 3.81
N VAL A 259 -44.50 -33.28 4.29
CA VAL A 259 -43.28 -34.07 4.10
C VAL A 259 -43.61 -35.33 3.31
N VAL A 260 -43.14 -35.39 2.06
CA VAL A 260 -43.27 -36.59 1.23
C VAL A 260 -42.24 -37.62 1.69
N LEU A 261 -42.65 -38.58 2.51
CA LEU A 261 -41.81 -39.70 2.94
C LEU A 261 -42.20 -40.98 2.20
N ASN A 262 -41.24 -41.89 2.02
CA ASN A 262 -41.58 -43.25 1.62
C ASN A 262 -42.42 -43.94 2.70
N ALA A 263 -43.42 -44.73 2.29
CA ALA A 263 -44.43 -45.31 3.17
C ALA A 263 -43.83 -46.13 4.35
N SER A 264 -42.66 -46.73 4.16
CA SER A 264 -41.97 -47.47 5.22
C SER A 264 -41.37 -46.56 6.31
N LEU A 265 -40.85 -45.38 5.95
CA LEU A 265 -40.25 -44.44 6.89
C LEU A 265 -41.32 -43.60 7.60
N GLN A 266 -42.41 -43.29 6.91
CA GLN A 266 -43.59 -42.66 7.52
C GLN A 266 -44.14 -43.51 8.68
N LYS A 267 -44.33 -44.82 8.46
CA LYS A 267 -44.77 -45.76 9.51
C LYS A 267 -43.81 -45.77 10.71
N ARG A 268 -42.50 -45.69 10.46
CA ARG A 268 -41.48 -45.70 11.52
C ARG A 268 -41.47 -44.40 12.33
N ILE A 269 -41.62 -43.24 11.69
CA ILE A 269 -41.71 -41.94 12.38
C ILE A 269 -43.01 -41.85 13.18
N GLU A 270 -44.13 -42.36 12.66
CA GLU A 270 -45.40 -42.39 13.40
C GLU A 270 -45.32 -43.25 14.66
N GLN A 271 -44.72 -44.44 14.56
CA GLN A 271 -44.44 -45.29 15.73
C GLN A 271 -43.52 -44.59 16.74
N LEU A 272 -42.48 -43.88 16.28
CA LEU A 272 -41.58 -43.11 17.15
C LEU A 272 -42.28 -41.92 17.81
N ALA A 273 -43.14 -41.21 17.09
CA ALA A 273 -43.93 -40.10 17.65
C ALA A 273 -44.89 -40.61 18.74
N GLY A 274 -45.58 -41.73 18.48
CA GLY A 274 -46.44 -42.38 19.49
C GLY A 274 -45.65 -42.86 20.72
N ALA A 275 -44.49 -43.47 20.51
CA ALA A 275 -43.62 -43.86 21.62
C ALA A 275 -43.13 -42.65 22.43
N THR A 276 -42.82 -41.53 21.78
CA THR A 276 -42.36 -40.30 22.43
C THR A 276 -43.49 -39.61 23.21
N ALA A 277 -44.71 -39.56 22.65
CA ALA A 277 -45.89 -39.06 23.34
C ALA A 277 -46.20 -39.88 24.60
N ASN A 278 -46.14 -41.22 24.48
CA ASN A 278 -46.33 -42.11 25.63
C ASN A 278 -45.21 -41.94 26.67
N THR A 279 -43.96 -41.79 26.24
CA THR A 279 -42.82 -41.50 27.13
C THR A 279 -43.05 -40.21 27.91
N LYS A 280 -43.52 -39.15 27.25
CA LYS A 280 -43.88 -37.87 27.88
C LYS A 280 -45.02 -38.02 28.89
N SER A 281 -46.09 -38.73 28.52
CA SER A 281 -47.25 -38.96 29.39
C SER A 281 -46.89 -39.76 30.64
N HIS A 282 -46.02 -40.77 30.49
CA HIS A 282 -45.59 -41.63 31.60
C HIS A 282 -44.32 -41.11 32.29
N GLN A 283 -43.85 -39.89 31.95
CA GLN A 283 -42.63 -39.27 32.48
C GLN A 283 -41.39 -40.17 32.42
N ALA A 284 -41.32 -41.04 31.41
CA ALA A 284 -40.18 -41.91 31.20
C ALA A 284 -39.01 -41.12 30.56
N PRO A 285 -37.75 -41.57 30.73
CA PRO A 285 -36.60 -40.89 30.13
C PRO A 285 -36.67 -40.91 28.60
N PHE A 286 -36.43 -39.76 27.95
CA PHE A 286 -36.39 -39.67 26.50
C PHE A 286 -35.11 -40.30 25.93
N ARG A 287 -35.26 -40.95 24.77
CA ARG A 287 -34.13 -41.45 23.98
C ARG A 287 -33.75 -40.43 22.92
N ASN A 288 -32.45 -40.27 22.71
CA ASN A 288 -31.93 -39.37 21.68
C ASN A 288 -32.15 -39.97 20.28
N MET A 289 -32.57 -39.14 19.33
CA MET A 289 -32.79 -39.51 17.93
C MET A 289 -31.87 -38.70 17.03
N LEU A 290 -31.14 -39.36 16.12
CA LEU A 290 -30.27 -38.71 15.15
C LEU A 290 -30.85 -38.87 13.74
N PHE A 291 -31.17 -37.75 13.09
CA PHE A 291 -31.57 -37.72 11.69
C PHE A 291 -30.34 -37.47 10.81
N TYR A 292 -29.92 -38.45 10.00
CA TYR A 292 -28.75 -38.36 9.13
C TYR A 292 -29.13 -38.52 7.64
N GLY A 293 -28.28 -38.01 6.75
CA GLY A 293 -28.50 -38.00 5.30
C GLY A 293 -27.82 -36.80 4.61
N PRO A 294 -27.82 -36.73 3.27
CA PRO A 294 -27.32 -35.57 2.52
C PRO A 294 -28.04 -34.26 2.90
N PRO A 295 -27.41 -33.08 2.71
CA PRO A 295 -28.08 -31.79 2.92
C PRO A 295 -29.29 -31.64 1.96
N GLY A 296 -30.34 -30.92 2.39
CA GLY A 296 -31.56 -30.72 1.58
C GLY A 296 -32.60 -31.84 1.64
N THR A 297 -32.33 -32.95 2.35
CA THR A 297 -33.24 -34.12 2.47
C THR A 297 -34.35 -33.98 3.52
N GLY A 298 -34.61 -32.78 4.03
CA GLY A 298 -35.74 -32.53 4.94
C GLY A 298 -35.61 -33.07 6.38
N LYS A 299 -34.40 -33.46 6.83
CA LYS A 299 -34.16 -34.03 8.19
C LYS A 299 -34.70 -33.17 9.33
N THR A 300 -34.46 -31.86 9.27
CA THR A 300 -34.94 -30.90 10.28
C THR A 300 -36.46 -30.74 10.24
N MET A 301 -37.04 -30.77 9.04
CA MET A 301 -38.48 -30.71 8.83
C MET A 301 -39.18 -31.94 9.41
N ALA A 302 -38.63 -33.15 9.18
CA ALA A 302 -39.13 -34.39 9.76
C ALA A 302 -39.04 -34.38 11.30
N ALA A 303 -37.94 -33.88 11.88
CA ALA A 303 -37.80 -33.73 13.32
C ALA A 303 -38.84 -32.75 13.91
N ARG A 304 -39.13 -31.66 13.19
CA ARG A 304 -40.13 -30.66 13.60
C ARG A 304 -41.55 -31.25 13.60
N GLU A 305 -41.89 -32.02 12.57
CA GLU A 305 -43.20 -32.68 12.51
C GLU A 305 -43.36 -33.78 13.58
N LEU A 306 -42.30 -34.57 13.85
CA LEU A 306 -42.30 -35.53 14.95
C LEU A 306 -42.53 -34.84 16.30
N ALA A 307 -41.83 -33.72 16.55
CA ALA A 307 -41.99 -32.97 17.80
C ALA A 307 -43.44 -32.47 17.98
N ARG A 308 -44.06 -31.93 16.92
CA ARG A 308 -45.46 -31.49 16.96
C ARG A 308 -46.43 -32.62 17.30
N LYS A 309 -46.20 -33.83 16.79
CA LYS A 309 -47.03 -35.00 17.09
C LYS A 309 -46.78 -35.62 18.45
N SER A 310 -45.62 -35.38 19.06
CA SER A 310 -45.25 -35.94 20.37
C SER A 310 -45.72 -35.11 21.57
N VAL A 311 -46.37 -33.97 21.34
CA VAL A 311 -46.81 -33.04 22.40
C VAL A 311 -48.14 -33.44 23.00
#